data_AF-A0A5C8JFV4-F1
#
_entry.id   AF-A0A5C8JFV4-F1
#
_cell.length_a   1.000
_cell.length_b   1.000
_cell.length_c   1.000
_cell.angle_alpha   90.00
_cell.angle_beta   90.00
_cell.angle_gamma   90.00
#
_symmetry.space_group_name_H-M   'P 1'
#
loop_
_entity.id
_entity.type
_entity.pdbx_description
1 polymer ?
#
loop_
_entity_poly.entity_id
_entity_poly.type
_entity_poly.pdbx_seq_one_letter_code
_entity_poly.pdbx_strand_id
1 'polypeptide(L)'
;MEKNKMELSDRLKQIRTERGLTQKQIADIIGIYLQSYRKYELGERTPGKKSLENISKALNVPVGYLVGEVENNDEVLLIELFRNLSDSEKVKLLNKLKNNTL
;
A
#
# COMPACT_ATOMS: atom_id res chain seq x y z
N MET A 1 -5.54 13.13 -23.94
CA MET A 1 -6.12 13.33 -22.60
C MET A 1 -5.20 12.62 -21.64
N GLU A 2 -4.46 13.37 -20.86
CA GLU A 2 -3.44 12.85 -19.94
C GLU A 2 -4.16 12.01 -18.87
N LYS A 3 -3.79 10.72 -18.75
CA LYS A 3 -4.32 9.86 -17.69
C LYS A 3 -3.95 10.51 -16.37
N ASN A 4 -4.96 10.85 -15.57
CA ASN A 4 -4.81 11.47 -14.26
C ASN A 4 -4.02 10.51 -13.35
N LYS A 5 -2.69 10.68 -13.28
CA LYS A 5 -1.81 9.81 -12.51
C LYS A 5 -2.03 10.12 -11.04
N MET A 6 -2.45 9.10 -10.28
CA MET A 6 -2.61 9.26 -8.84
C MET A 6 -1.27 9.60 -8.19
N GLU A 7 -1.25 10.70 -7.43
CA GLU A 7 -0.05 11.15 -6.72
C GLU A 7 0.19 10.32 -5.45
N LEU A 8 1.43 10.30 -4.96
CA LEU A 8 1.81 9.59 -3.72
C LEU A 8 0.92 10.03 -2.55
N SER A 9 0.66 11.34 -2.41
CA SER A 9 -0.18 11.91 -1.35
C SER A 9 -1.58 11.31 -1.35
N ASP A 10 -2.18 11.14 -2.52
CA ASP A 10 -3.51 10.57 -2.68
C ASP A 10 -3.51 9.08 -2.31
N ARG A 11 -2.49 8.33 -2.77
CA ARG A 11 -2.35 6.89 -2.43
C ARG A 11 -2.22 6.68 -0.93
N LEU A 12 -1.40 7.48 -0.26
CA LEU A 12 -1.23 7.41 1.19
C LEU A 12 -2.57 7.60 1.91
N LYS A 13 -3.31 8.64 1.52
CA LYS A 13 -4.62 8.96 2.09
C LYS A 13 -5.63 7.85 1.84
N GLN A 14 -5.75 7.37 0.60
CA GLN A 14 -6.70 6.33 0.22
C GLN A 14 -6.47 5.06 1.05
N ILE A 15 -5.26 4.48 0.99
CA ILE A 15 -4.95 3.21 1.67
C ILE A 15 -5.13 3.36 3.18
N ARG A 16 -4.69 4.50 3.77
CA ARG A 16 -4.90 4.76 5.20
C ARG A 16 -6.39 4.72 5.55
N THR A 17 -7.24 5.37 4.77
CA THR A 17 -8.68 5.41 5.02
C THR A 17 -9.35 4.06 4.82
N GLU A 18 -8.95 3.28 3.81
CA GLU A 18 -9.42 1.91 3.60
C GLU A 18 -9.08 0.99 4.78
N ARG A 19 -7.98 1.27 5.48
CA ARG A 19 -7.58 0.57 6.71
C ARG A 19 -8.21 1.12 7.98
N GLY A 20 -9.11 2.11 7.89
CA GLY A 20 -9.79 2.71 9.05
C GLY A 20 -8.85 3.46 9.99
N LEU A 21 -7.66 3.85 9.54
CA LEU A 21 -6.66 4.53 10.36
C LEU A 21 -6.83 6.05 10.28
N THR A 22 -6.67 6.74 11.39
CA THR A 22 -6.48 8.20 11.42
C THR A 22 -5.04 8.57 11.08
N GLN A 23 -4.80 9.82 10.65
CA GLN A 23 -3.44 10.33 10.43
C GLN A 23 -2.56 10.23 11.68
N LYS A 24 -3.16 10.36 12.87
CA LYS A 24 -2.44 10.22 14.15
C LYS A 24 -2.02 8.78 14.40
N GLN A 25 -2.93 7.82 14.24
CA GLN A 25 -2.64 6.40 14.44
C GLN A 25 -1.50 5.93 13.53
N ILE A 26 -1.52 6.26 12.24
CA ILE A 26 -0.43 5.82 11.36
C ILE A 26 0.89 6.53 11.65
N ALA A 27 0.86 7.82 12.01
CA ALA A 27 2.06 8.54 12.44
C ALA A 27 2.70 7.87 13.67
N ASP A 28 1.88 7.45 14.62
CA ASP A 28 2.31 6.71 15.80
C ASP A 28 2.87 5.33 15.44
N ILE A 29 2.22 4.58 14.52
CA ILE A 29 2.69 3.27 14.04
C ILE A 29 4.08 3.36 13.39
N ILE A 30 4.32 4.38 12.55
CA ILE A 30 5.60 4.53 11.84
C ILE A 30 6.65 5.34 12.61
N GLY A 31 6.31 5.80 13.83
CA GLY A 31 7.20 6.50 14.74
C GLY A 31 7.59 7.91 14.30
N ILE A 32 6.65 8.70 13.75
CA ILE A 32 6.89 10.10 13.36
C ILE A 32 5.85 11.05 13.94
N TYR A 33 6.17 12.35 13.94
CA TYR A 33 5.21 13.38 14.32
C TYR A 33 4.01 13.44 13.35
N LEU A 34 2.80 13.63 13.89
CA LEU A 34 1.56 13.82 13.11
C LEU A 34 1.71 14.89 12.03
N GLN A 35 2.39 16.01 12.34
CA GLN A 35 2.60 17.08 11.38
C GLN A 35 3.44 16.62 10.18
N SER A 36 4.43 15.75 10.39
CA SER A 36 5.22 15.17 9.30
C SER A 36 4.35 14.30 8.40
N TYR A 37 3.50 13.44 8.98
CA TYR A 37 2.60 12.59 8.20
C TYR A 37 1.54 13.42 7.43
N ARG A 38 0.99 14.47 8.05
CA ARG A 38 0.05 15.40 7.38
C ARG A 38 0.67 16.03 6.14
N LYS A 39 1.93 16.47 6.21
CA LYS A 39 2.65 17.03 5.06
C LYS A 39 2.81 16.02 3.92
N TYR A 40 2.89 14.72 4.24
CA TYR A 40 2.92 13.67 3.21
C TYR A 40 1.58 13.55 2.49
N GLU A 41 0.45 13.53 3.20
CA GLU A 41 -0.88 13.47 2.58
C GLU A 41 -1.32 14.76 1.89
N LEU A 42 -0.71 15.90 2.24
CA LEU A 42 -0.92 17.18 1.54
C LEU A 42 -0.01 17.35 0.31
N GLY A 43 0.96 16.46 0.09
CA GLY A 43 1.95 16.60 -0.98
C GLY A 43 3.02 17.68 -0.72
N GLU A 44 2.99 18.34 0.43
CA GLU A 44 3.96 19.37 0.81
C GLU A 44 5.36 18.80 1.10
N ARG A 45 5.45 17.50 1.39
CA ARG A 45 6.71 16.82 1.65
C ARG A 45 6.67 15.39 1.14
N THR A 46 7.77 14.97 0.51
CA THR A 46 7.96 13.57 0.12
C THR A 46 8.56 12.77 1.29
N PRO A 47 8.02 11.60 1.66
CA PRO A 47 8.65 10.70 2.61
C PRO A 47 9.99 10.19 2.06
N GLY A 48 11.03 10.16 2.89
CA GLY A 48 12.30 9.53 2.51
C GLY A 48 12.21 8.00 2.51
N LYS A 49 13.25 7.32 1.99
CA LYS A 49 13.31 5.85 1.87
C LYS A 49 12.85 5.10 3.13
N LYS A 50 13.42 5.43 4.29
CA LYS A 50 13.05 4.79 5.57
C LYS A 50 11.58 5.01 5.95
N SER A 51 11.04 6.20 5.68
CA SER A 51 9.63 6.48 5.92
C SER A 51 8.74 5.71 4.96
N LEU A 52 9.09 5.61 3.68
CA LEU A 52 8.37 4.79 2.70
C LEU A 52 8.35 3.32 3.10
N GLU A 53 9.47 2.76 3.55
CA GLU A 53 9.54 1.37 4.05
C GLU A 53 8.64 1.16 5.28
N ASN A 54 8.66 2.10 6.23
CA ASN A 54 7.79 2.01 7.41
C ASN A 54 6.31 2.13 7.06
N ILE A 55 5.96 3.06 6.16
CA ILE A 55 4.58 3.23 5.68
C ILE A 55 4.12 1.98 4.92
N SER A 56 4.96 1.44 4.04
CA SER A 56 4.71 0.20 3.30
C SER A 56 4.38 -0.96 4.24
N LYS A 57 5.16 -1.14 5.30
CA LYS A 57 4.89 -2.15 6.34
C LYS A 57 3.59 -1.87 7.10
N ALA A 58 3.40 -0.64 7.57
CA ALA A 58 2.22 -0.24 8.34
C ALA A 58 0.91 -0.39 7.56
N LEU A 59 0.95 -0.04 6.27
CA LEU A 59 -0.18 -0.16 5.36
C LEU A 59 -0.21 -1.51 4.63
N ASN A 60 0.72 -2.43 4.91
CA ASN A 60 0.82 -3.72 4.23
C ASN A 60 0.64 -3.61 2.71
N VAL A 61 1.40 -2.70 2.08
CA VAL A 61 1.43 -2.49 0.63
C VAL A 61 2.88 -2.31 0.17
N PRO A 62 3.21 -2.62 -1.08
CA PRO A 62 4.57 -2.47 -1.61
C PRO A 62 4.99 -1.00 -1.70
N VAL A 63 6.28 -0.70 -1.50
CA VAL A 63 6.81 0.66 -1.72
C VAL A 63 6.54 1.13 -3.15
N GLY A 64 6.73 0.25 -4.14
CA GLY A 64 6.48 0.55 -5.55
C GLY A 64 5.03 0.96 -5.85
N TYR A 65 4.07 0.41 -5.09
CA TYR A 65 2.67 0.83 -5.17
C TYR A 65 2.49 2.27 -4.67
N LEU A 66 3.13 2.62 -3.54
CA LEU A 66 3.05 3.98 -2.98
C LEU A 66 3.60 5.03 -3.96
N VAL A 67 4.78 4.77 -4.54
CA VAL A 67 5.45 5.73 -5.44
C VAL A 67 4.94 5.69 -6.88
N GLY A 68 3.99 4.81 -7.20
CA GLY A 68 3.40 4.69 -8.54
C GLY A 68 4.35 4.10 -9.58
N GLU A 69 5.34 3.32 -9.14
CA GLU A 69 6.16 2.46 -10.00
C GLU A 69 5.39 1.20 -10.42
N VAL A 70 4.38 0.83 -9.63
CA VAL A 70 3.42 -0.22 -9.94
C VAL A 70 2.07 0.46 -10.21
N GLU A 71 1.82 0.85 -11.47
CA GLU A 71 0.46 1.20 -11.90
C GLU A 71 -0.38 -0.06 -11.84
N ASN A 72 -1.36 -0.15 -10.92
CA ASN A 72 -2.41 -1.19 -10.80
C ASN A 72 -2.17 -2.42 -11.70
N ASN A 73 -1.11 -3.16 -11.41
CA ASN A 73 -0.91 -4.45 -12.01
C ASN A 73 -1.36 -5.42 -10.94
N ASP A 74 -2.65 -5.74 -10.97
CA ASP A 74 -3.28 -6.70 -10.06
C ASP A 74 -2.46 -8.00 -10.01
N GLU A 75 -1.71 -8.34 -11.07
CA GLU A 75 -0.78 -9.47 -11.08
C GLU A 75 0.41 -9.28 -10.14
N VAL A 76 1.05 -8.10 -10.13
CA VAL A 76 2.19 -7.81 -9.24
C VAL A 76 1.74 -7.82 -7.78
N LEU A 77 0.61 -7.17 -7.49
CA LEU A 77 0.03 -7.18 -6.16
C LEU A 77 -0.36 -8.60 -5.74
N LEU A 78 -0.97 -9.38 -6.64
CA LEU A 78 -1.32 -10.77 -6.40
C LEU A 78 -0.08 -11.63 -6.09
N ILE A 79 1.03 -11.44 -6.80
CA ILE A 79 2.29 -12.15 -6.56
C ILE A 79 2.83 -11.84 -5.16
N GLU A 80 2.83 -10.58 -4.74
CA GLU A 80 3.33 -10.19 -3.42
C GLU A 80 2.42 -10.67 -2.29
N LEU A 81 1.10 -10.53 -2.46
CA LEU A 81 0.12 -11.10 -1.53
C LEU A 81 0.32 -12.62 -1.42
N PHE A 82 0.45 -13.32 -2.55
CA PHE A 82 0.66 -14.77 -2.58
C PHE A 82 1.94 -15.19 -1.85
N ARG A 83 3.04 -14.44 -1.99
CA ARG A 83 4.30 -14.73 -1.28
C ARG A 83 4.16 -14.67 0.24
N ASN A 84 3.32 -13.76 0.73
CA ASN A 84 3.11 -13.53 2.17
C ASN A 84 2.08 -14.48 2.82
N LEU A 85 1.36 -15.28 2.04
CA LEU A 85 0.42 -16.29 2.56
C LEU A 85 1.15 -17.49 3.18
N SER A 86 0.53 -18.11 4.18
CA SER A 86 0.95 -19.45 4.64
C SER A 86 0.73 -20.49 3.54
N ASP A 87 1.43 -21.61 3.62
CA ASP A 87 1.29 -22.68 2.62
C ASP A 87 -0.17 -23.20 2.54
N SER A 88 -0.86 -23.25 3.67
CA SER A 88 -2.28 -23.64 3.73
C SER A 88 -3.20 -22.66 2.98
N GLU A 89 -2.91 -21.35 3.04
CA GLU A 89 -3.68 -20.31 2.38
C GLU A 89 -3.39 -20.26 0.88
N LYS A 90 -2.12 -20.46 0.50
CA LYS A 90 -1.73 -20.61 -0.91
C LYS A 90 -2.49 -21.75 -1.59
N VAL A 91 -2.56 -22.92 -0.94
CA VAL A 91 -3.30 -24.08 -1.46
C VAL A 91 -4.78 -23.77 -1.62
N LYS A 92 -5.41 -23.14 -0.62
CA LYS A 92 -6.83 -22.72 -0.69
C LYS A 92 -7.08 -21.76 -1.86
N LEU A 93 -6.22 -20.75 -2.03
CA LEU A 93 -6.34 -19.78 -3.11
C LEU A 93 -6.20 -20.44 -4.48
N LEU A 94 -5.20 -21.31 -4.68
CA LEU A 94 -5.00 -22.02 -5.94
C LEU A 94 -6.19 -22.92 -6.31
N ASN A 95 -6.79 -23.61 -5.34
CA ASN A 95 -7.98 -24.42 -5.60
C ASN A 95 -9.18 -23.56 -5.99
N LYS A 96 -9.37 -22.40 -5.34
CA LYS A 96 -10.45 -21.47 -5.68
C LYS A 96 -10.28 -20.89 -7.09
N LEU A 97 -9.05 -20.61 -7.52
CA LEU A 97 -8.76 -20.14 -8.87
C LEU A 97 -9.05 -21.24 -9.90
N LYS A 98 -8.52 -22.46 -9.69
CA LYS A 98 -8.76 -23.60 -10.59
C LYS A 98 -10.23 -23.89 -10.84
N ASN A 99 -11.07 -23.79 -9.81
CA ASN A 99 -12.51 -24.05 -9.90
C ASN A 99 -13.32 -22.93 -10.57
N ASN A 100 -12.71 -21.77 -10.88
CA ASN A 100 -13.37 -20.66 -11.57
C ASN A 100 -12.89 -20.49 -13.02
N THR A 101 -11.84 -21.20 -13.44
CA THR A 101 -11.27 -21.11 -14.80
C THR A 101 -11.43 -22.39 -15.61
N LEU A 102 -11.95 -23.46 -15.00
CA LEU A 102 -12.30 -24.76 -15.59
C LEU A 102 -13.72 -25.11 -15.19
#